data_AF-A0A368VRH8-F1
#
_entry.id   AF-A0A368VRH8-F1
#
_cell.length_a   1.000
_cell.length_b   1.000
_cell.length_c   1.000
_cell.angle_alpha   90.00
_cell.angle_beta   90.00
_cell.angle_gamma   90.00
#
_symmetry.space_group_name_H-M   'P 1'
#
loop_
_entity.id
_entity.type
_entity.pdbx_description
1 polymer ?
#
loop_
_entity_poly.entity_id
_entity_poly.type
_entity_poly.pdbx_seq_one_letter_code
_entity_poly.pdbx_strand_id
1 'polypeptide(L)' 'METYMSYVVKHKDGYMVNVHFKSVESIKFALRFNHVEDFKNFMIGHYKPENPEDYYLQPIKTTYEEVESDG' A
#
# COMPACT_ATOMS: atom_id res chain seq x y z
N MET A 1 -3.19 18.47 13.56
CA MET A 1 -2.67 17.11 13.28
C MET A 1 -3.76 16.34 12.57
N GLU A 2 -3.61 16.18 11.25
CA GLU A 2 -4.54 15.38 10.45
C GLU A 2 -4.05 13.93 10.40
N THR A 3 -4.97 12.97 10.48
CA THR A 3 -4.64 11.54 10.40
C THR A 3 -5.42 10.88 9.29
N TYR A 4 -4.72 10.20 8.40
CA TYR A 4 -5.30 9.50 7.26
C TYR A 4 -5.07 7.99 7.39
N MET A 5 -6.15 7.22 7.26
CA MET A 5 -6.10 5.77 7.25
C MET A 5 -6.09 5.27 5.81
N SER A 6 -5.16 4.36 5.51
CA SER A 6 -5.07 3.69 4.20
C SER A 6 -4.54 2.27 4.39
N TYR A 7 -4.33 1.55 3.30
CA TYR A 7 -3.81 0.19 3.30
C TYR A 7 -2.58 0.10 2.42
N VAL A 8 -1.61 -0.73 2.80
CA VAL A 8 -0.50 -1.15 1.94
C VAL A 8 -0.65 -2.61 1.56
N VAL A 9 -0.18 -2.97 0.37
CA VAL A 9 -0.13 -4.36 -0.05
C VAL A 9 1.12 -5.05 0.53
N LYS A 10 0.91 -6.20 1.14
CA LYS A 10 1.96 -7.11 1.59
C LYS A 10 1.82 -8.48 0.96
N HIS A 11 2.96 -9.12 0.71
CA HIS A 11 3.04 -10.52 0.37
C HIS A 11 3.02 -11.39 1.65
N LYS A 12 2.57 -12.64 1.55
CA LYS A 12 2.54 -13.62 2.66
C LYS A 12 3.91 -13.84 3.31
N ASP A 13 4.98 -13.64 2.54
CA ASP A 13 6.37 -13.75 3.04
C ASP A 13 6.82 -12.50 3.85
N GLY A 14 5.92 -11.53 4.06
CA GLY A 14 6.09 -10.44 5.00
C GLY A 14 6.58 -9.11 4.42
N TYR A 15 7.04 -9.09 3.16
CA TYR A 15 7.50 -7.87 2.49
C TYR A 15 6.35 -7.05 1.88
N MET A 16 6.54 -5.74 1.79
CA MET A 16 5.65 -4.84 1.08
C MET A 16 6.01 -4.81 -0.41
N VAL A 17 5.05 -4.46 -1.26
CA VAL A 17 5.27 -4.37 -2.71
C VAL A 17 4.92 -3.00 -3.26
N ASN A 18 5.59 -2.58 -4.33
CA ASN A 18 5.23 -1.38 -5.08
C ASN A 18 4.23 -1.68 -6.21
N VAL A 19 3.90 -0.67 -7.03
CA VAL A 19 2.98 -0.81 -8.18
C VAL A 19 3.46 -1.83 -9.23
N HIS A 20 4.76 -2.13 -9.26
CA HIS A 20 5.37 -3.14 -10.12
C HIS A 20 5.55 -4.49 -9.41
N PHE A 21 4.97 -4.66 -8.22
CA PHE A 21 5.06 -5.87 -7.39
C PHE A 21 6.48 -6.27 -6.99
N LYS A 22 7.41 -5.32 -7.00
CA LYS A 22 8.75 -5.53 -6.45
C LYS A 22 8.72 -5.28 -4.96
N SER A 23 9.44 -6.11 -4.21
CA SER A 23 9.64 -5.94 -2.77
C SER A 23 10.22 -4.54 -2.48
N VAL A 24 9.65 -3.87 -1.49
CA VAL A 24 10.16 -2.59 -0.99
C VAL A 24 10.32 -2.62 0.51
N GLU A 25 11.36 -1.96 0.99
CA GLU A 25 11.70 -1.92 2.41
C GLU A 25 10.92 -0.82 3.17
N SER A 26 10.43 0.20 2.47
CA SER A 26 9.75 1.34 3.07
C SER A 26 8.29 1.45 2.64
N ILE A 27 7.43 1.74 3.63
CA ILE A 27 6.00 2.09 3.46
C ILE A 27 5.81 3.27 2.49
N LYS A 28 6.82 4.14 2.34
CA LYS A 28 6.80 5.27 1.39
C LYS A 28 6.63 4.80 -0.07
N PHE A 29 7.24 3.67 -0.42
CA PHE A 29 7.24 3.14 -1.79
C PHE A 29 6.23 2.00 -1.99
N ALA A 30 5.55 1.60 -0.92
CA ALA A 30 4.54 0.56 -0.99
C ALA A 30 3.32 1.02 -1.79
N LEU A 31 2.75 0.11 -2.56
CA LEU A 31 1.47 0.28 -3.23
C LEU A 31 0.38 0.46 -2.17
N ARG A 32 -0.45 1.49 -2.35
CA ARG A 32 -1.48 1.90 -1.40
C ARG A 32 -2.87 1.85 -1.99
N PHE A 33 -3.83 1.55 -1.13
CA PHE A 33 -5.25 1.59 -1.43
C PHE A 33 -6.00 2.30 -0.30
N ASN A 34 -7.06 3.00 -0.64
CA ASN A 34 -7.95 3.64 0.33
C ASN A 34 -9.12 2.72 0.68
N HIS A 35 -9.53 1.88 -0.27
CA HIS A 35 -10.63 0.93 -0.11
C HIS A 35 -10.20 -0.49 -0.46
N VAL A 36 -10.79 -1.47 0.23
CA VAL A 36 -10.51 -2.90 0.01
C VAL A 36 -11.02 -3.34 -1.37
N GLU A 37 -12.11 -2.75 -1.87
CA GLU A 37 -12.65 -3.06 -3.20
C GLU A 37 -11.70 -2.66 -4.33
N ASP A 38 -10.97 -1.55 -4.20
CA ASP A 38 -9.98 -1.12 -5.21
C ASP A 38 -8.87 -2.14 -5.36
N PHE A 39 -8.39 -2.69 -4.24
CA PHE A 39 -7.42 -3.78 -4.25
C PHE A 39 -7.96 -5.03 -4.93
N LYS A 40 -9.20 -5.44 -4.61
CA LYS A 40 -9.83 -6.61 -5.24
C LYS A 40 -9.92 -6.42 -6.76
N ASN A 41 -10.41 -5.27 -7.21
CA ASN A 41 -10.51 -4.92 -8.63
C ASN A 41 -9.15 -4.90 -9.32
N PHE A 42 -8.13 -4.37 -8.64
CA PHE A 42 -6.75 -4.35 -9.15
C PHE A 42 -6.16 -5.75 -9.33
N MET A 43 -6.38 -6.65 -8.35
CA MET A 43 -5.86 -8.02 -8.38
C MET A 43 -6.53 -8.88 -9.46
N ILE A 44 -7.85 -8.77 -9.64
CA ILE A 44 -8.59 -9.55 -10.66
C ILE A 44 -8.44 -8.97 -12.07
N GLY A 45 -8.22 -7.66 -12.19
CA GLY A 45 -8.26 -6.93 -13.45
C GLY A 45 -6.89 -6.64 -14.03
N HIS A 46 -6.15 -5.75 -13.36
CA HIS A 46 -4.94 -5.13 -13.91
C HIS A 46 -3.69 -5.97 -13.68
N TYR A 47 -3.54 -6.55 -12.49
CA TYR A 47 -2.32 -7.29 -12.16
C TYR A 47 -2.40 -8.78 -12.54
N LYS A 48 -3.44 -9.48 -12.08
CA LYS A 48 -3.63 -10.94 -12.30
C LYS A 48 -2.40 -11.77 -11.97
N PRO A 49 -1.92 -11.75 -10.71
CA PRO A 49 -0.84 -12.64 -10.30
C PRO A 49 -1.28 -14.10 -10.41
N GLU A 50 -0.30 -14.99 -10.54
CA GLU A 50 -0.55 -16.44 -10.53
C GLU A 50 -1.24 -16.89 -9.25
N ASN A 51 -0.83 -16.33 -8.10
CA ASN A 51 -1.42 -16.60 -6.78
C ASN A 51 -1.90 -15.29 -6.11
N PRO A 52 -3.13 -14.81 -6.39
CA PRO A 52 -3.66 -13.60 -5.78
C PRO A 52 -3.80 -13.67 -4.26
N GLU A 53 -4.00 -14.88 -3.72
CA GLU A 53 -4.16 -15.13 -2.28
C GLU A 53 -2.86 -14.89 -1.48
N ASP A 54 -1.71 -14.81 -2.16
CA ASP A 54 -0.44 -14.52 -1.53
C ASP A 54 -0.31 -13.04 -1.12
N TYR A 55 -1.26 -12.19 -1.51
CA TYR A 55 -1.23 -10.76 -1.24
C TYR A 55 -2.41 -10.33 -0.37
N TYR A 56 -2.12 -9.49 0.62
CA TYR A 56 -3.13 -8.97 1.54
C TYR A 56 -2.91 -7.48 1.84
N LEU A 57 -3.97 -6.84 2.32
CA LEU A 57 -3.94 -5.44 2.75
C LEU A 57 -3.58 -5.35 4.23
N GLN A 58 -2.57 -4.54 4.53
CA GLN A 58 -2.20 -4.15 5.88
C GLN A 58 -2.64 -2.70 6.12
N PRO A 59 -3.50 -2.40 7.10
CA PRO A 59 -3.86 -1.02 7.42
C PRO A 59 -2.64 -0.24 7.94
N ILE A 60 -2.55 1.01 7.53
CA ILE A 60 -1.54 1.98 7.98
C ILE A 60 -2.21 3.30 8.37
N LYS A 61 -1.56 4.00 9.29
CA LYS A 61 -1.94 5.35 9.72
C LYS A 61 -0.85 6.33 9.29
N THR A 62 -1.22 7.33 8.51
CA THR A 62 -0.35 8.44 8.13
C THR A 62 -0.75 9.67 8.92
N THR A 63 0.22 10.34 9.54
CA THR A 63 0.02 11.58 10.29
C THR A 63 0.67 12.72 9.54
N TYR A 64 -0.08 13.79 9.29
CA TYR A 64 0.43 14.99 8.61
C TYR A 64 0.61 16.13 9.62
N GLU A 65 1.72 16.84 9.43
CA GLU A 65 2.15 18.03 10.17
C GLU A 65 2.56 19.09 9.15
N GLU A 66 2.12 20.33 9.35
CA GLU A 66 2.60 21.47 8.57
C GLU A 66 3.97 21.85 9.09
N VAL A 67 4.95 21.95 8.18
CA VAL A 67 6.29 22.43 8.48
C VAL A 67 6.50 23.75 7.77
N GLU A 68 6.86 24.79 8.51
CA GLU A 68 7.30 26.05 7.90
C GLU A 68 8.70 25.84 7.31
N SER A 69 8.86 26.15 6.02
CA SER A 69 10.17 26.12 5.39
C SER A 69 10.86 27.43 5.69
N ASP A 70 11.92 27.41 6.51
CA ASP A 70 12.84 28.55 6.61
C ASP A 70 13.52 28.73 5.25
N GLY A 71 13.08 29.74 4.51
CA GLY A 71 13.68 30.18 3.25
C GLY A 71 14.98 30.95 3.46
#